data_AF-A0A4R1BF91-F1
#
_entry.id   AF-A0A4R1BF91-F1
#
_cell.length_a   1.000
_cell.length_b   1.000
_cell.length_c   1.000
_cell.angle_alpha   90.00
_cell.angle_beta   90.00
_cell.angle_gamma   90.00
#
_symmetry.space_group_name_H-M   'P 1'
#
loop_
_entity.id
_entity.type
_entity.pdbx_description
1 polymer ?
#
loop_
_entity_poly.entity_id
_entity_poly.type
_entity_poly.pdbx_seq_one_letter_code
_entity_poly.pdbx_strand_id
1 'polypeptide(L)'
;MDQINSLTKFRNPYGNQEIELQQVEYEAGGTPMLRLRIRERGARFTIFDVDPVTAKYWAEEMLKWATPLASEGAAATEAGD
;
A
#
# COMPACT_ATOMS: atom_id res chain seq x y z
N MET A 1 19.81 5.79 -15.12
CA MET A 1 19.50 4.88 -14.00
C MET A 1 18.03 5.04 -13.67
N ASP A 2 17.35 3.94 -13.35
CA ASP A 2 15.95 3.98 -12.89
C ASP A 2 15.81 4.92 -11.69
N GLN A 3 14.73 5.70 -11.65
CA GLN A 3 14.41 6.60 -10.55
C GLN A 3 13.37 5.95 -9.64
N ILE A 4 13.62 6.00 -8.33
CA ILE A 4 12.69 5.49 -7.32
C ILE A 4 12.26 6.65 -6.44
N ASN A 5 11.00 7.02 -6.54
CA ASN A 5 10.40 8.10 -5.77
C ASN A 5 9.53 7.50 -4.65
N SER A 6 9.93 7.69 -3.40
CA SER A 6 9.11 7.26 -2.25
C SER A 6 7.83 8.10 -2.18
N LEU A 7 6.67 7.43 -2.14
CA LEU A 7 5.36 8.09 -2.08
C LEU A 7 4.84 8.17 -0.64
N THR A 8 4.84 7.04 0.08
CA THR A 8 4.40 6.99 1.48
C THR A 8 4.96 5.77 2.21
N LYS A 9 5.02 5.86 3.54
CA LYS A 9 5.45 4.80 4.45
C LYS A 9 4.47 4.70 5.60
N PHE A 10 4.02 3.48 5.90
CA PHE A 10 3.10 3.21 7.00
C PHE A 10 3.32 1.80 7.55
N ARG A 11 2.72 1.52 8.71
CA ARG A 11 2.83 0.23 9.39
C ARG A 11 1.50 -0.49 9.34
N ASN A 12 1.49 -1.74 8.91
CA ASN A 12 0.37 -2.63 9.14
C ASN A 12 0.46 -3.19 10.58
N PRO A 13 -0.49 -2.90 11.48
CA PRO A 13 -0.43 -3.35 12.87
C PRO A 13 -0.48 -4.89 12.96
N TYR A 14 -1.19 -5.54 12.04
CA TYR A 14 -1.22 -7.00 11.93
C TYR A 14 0.09 -7.50 11.30
N GLY A 15 0.87 -8.26 12.06
CA GLY A 15 2.13 -8.85 11.58
C GLY A 15 3.35 -7.93 11.66
N ASN A 16 3.22 -6.72 12.18
CA ASN A 16 4.31 -5.75 12.35
C ASN A 16 5.09 -5.51 11.04
N GLN A 17 4.36 -5.31 9.94
CA GLN A 17 4.98 -5.07 8.63
C GLN A 17 5.17 -3.57 8.40
N GLU A 18 6.35 -3.18 7.94
CA GLU A 18 6.61 -1.83 7.43
C GLU A 18 6.35 -1.84 5.93
N ILE A 19 5.44 -0.98 5.47
CA ILE A 19 5.01 -0.90 4.07
C ILE A 19 5.47 0.46 3.52
N GLU A 20 6.09 0.42 2.34
CA GLU A 20 6.46 1.60 1.56
C GLU A 20 5.87 1.48 0.15
N LEU A 21 5.21 2.54 -0.29
CA LEU A 21 4.80 2.70 -1.69
C LEU A 21 5.82 3.59 -2.39
N GLN A 22 6.28 3.17 -3.57
CA GLN A 22 7.24 3.90 -4.38
C GLN A 22 6.72 3.99 -5.82
N GLN A 23 7.03 5.09 -6.51
CA GLN A 23 6.95 5.16 -7.96
C GLN A 23 8.30 4.80 -8.55
N VAL A 24 8.32 3.87 -9.50
CA VAL A 24 9.51 3.46 -10.24
C VAL A 24 9.38 3.97 -11.67
N GLU A 25 10.37 4.77 -12.09
CA GLU A 25 10.51 5.25 -13.46
C GLU A 25 11.73 4.58 -14.09
N TYR A 26 11.52 3.86 -15.18
CA TYR A 26 12.59 3.14 -15.86
C TYR A 26 13.35 4.05 -16.83
N GLU A 27 14.67 3.99 -16.82
CA GLU A 27 15.53 4.83 -17.67
C GLU A 27 15.27 4.62 -19.17
N ALA A 28 14.99 3.39 -19.57
CA ALA A 28 14.69 3.05 -20.96
C ALA A 28 13.31 3.58 -21.44
N GLY A 29 12.59 4.30 -20.58
CA GLY A 29 11.19 4.64 -20.77
C GLY A 29 10.28 3.46 -20.49
N GLY A 30 8.97 3.70 -20.58
CA GLY A 30 7.94 2.70 -20.31
C GLY A 30 6.91 3.19 -19.31
N THR A 31 5.99 2.31 -18.94
CA THR A 31 4.95 2.61 -17.96
C THR A 31 5.58 2.74 -16.57
N PRO A 32 5.39 3.89 -15.87
CA PRO A 32 5.82 4.00 -14.48
C PRO A 32 5.03 3.01 -13.63
N MET A 33 5.72 2.35 -12.69
CA MET A 33 5.11 1.32 -11.85
C MET A 33 4.97 1.80 -10.41
N LEU A 34 3.86 1.42 -9.78
CA LEU A 34 3.72 1.50 -8.33
C LEU A 34 4.38 0.27 -7.72
N ARG A 35 5.47 0.46 -7.00
CA ARG A 35 6.16 -0.58 -6.24
C ARG A 35 5.70 -0.58 -4.79
N LEU A 36 5.15 -1.70 -4.35
CA LEU A 36 4.92 -2.02 -2.95
C LEU A 36 6.16 -2.71 -2.39
N ARG A 37 6.69 -2.20 -1.28
CA ARG A 37 7.73 -2.86 -0.49
C ARG A 37 7.21 -3.14 0.89
N ILE A 38 7.17 -4.41 1.27
CA ILE A 38 6.73 -4.86 2.57
C ILE A 38 7.94 -5.49 3.26
N ARG A 39 8.43 -4.85 4.31
CA ARG A 39 9.42 -5.42 5.21
C ARG A 39 8.69 -6.17 6.32
N GLU A 40 8.98 -7.45 6.43
CA GLU A 40 8.45 -8.31 7.48
C GLU A 40 9.47 -8.47 8.61
N ARG A 41 9.16 -9.32 9.60
CA ARG A 41 10.08 -9.62 10.69
C ARG A 41 11.41 -10.18 10.16
N GLY A 42 12.51 -9.55 10.57
CA GLY A 42 13.87 -9.95 10.18
C GLY A 42 14.30 -9.35 8.85
N ALA A 43 14.84 -10.17 7.95
CA ALA A 43 15.40 -9.77 6.66
C ALA A 43 14.52 -10.17 5.46
N ARG A 44 13.23 -10.43 5.69
CA ARG A 44 12.27 -10.81 4.63
C ARG A 44 11.62 -9.57 4.05
N PHE A 45 11.60 -9.51 2.72
CA PHE A 45 10.97 -8.45 1.97
C PHE A 45 10.09 -9.04 0.88
N THR A 46 8.88 -8.52 0.78
CA THR A 46 8.02 -8.70 -0.40
C THR A 46 8.09 -7.44 -1.22
N ILE A 47 8.44 -7.57 -2.50
CA ILE A 47 8.43 -6.48 -3.46
C ILE A 47 7.49 -6.88 -4.59
N PHE A 48 6.55 -6.00 -4.92
CA PHE A 48 5.57 -6.23 -5.96
C PHE A 48 5.29 -4.93 -6.71
N ASP A 49 5.28 -5.00 -8.04
CA ASP A 49 5.07 -3.85 -8.91
C ASP A 49 3.71 -3.98 -9.60
N VAL A 50 2.97 -2.88 -9.66
CA VAL A 50 1.66 -2.78 -10.33
C VAL A 50 1.62 -1.57 -11.24
N ASP A 51 1.08 -1.75 -12.44
CA ASP A 51 0.90 -0.65 -13.38
C ASP A 51 -0.24 0.28 -12.93
N PRO A 52 -0.33 1.51 -13.47
CA PRO A 52 -1.32 2.50 -13.02
C PRO A 52 -2.78 2.06 -13.20
N VAL A 53 -3.11 1.28 -14.22
CA VAL A 53 -4.49 0.81 -14.47
C VAL A 53 -4.88 -0.21 -13.41
N THR A 54 -4.00 -1.18 -13.16
CA THR A 54 -4.23 -2.20 -12.11
C THR A 54 -4.24 -1.58 -10.71
N ALA A 55 -3.34 -0.64 -10.43
CA ALA A 55 -3.29 0.07 -9.15
C ALA A 55 -4.57 0.88 -8.87
N LYS A 56 -5.12 1.54 -9.90
CA LYS A 56 -6.42 2.24 -9.78
C LYS A 56 -7.55 1.26 -9.43
N TYR A 57 -7.62 0.13 -10.13
CA TYR A 57 -8.63 -0.90 -9.86
C TYR A 57 -8.52 -1.43 -8.43
N TRP A 58 -7.30 -1.72 -7.95
CA TRP A 58 -7.08 -2.10 -6.56
C TRP A 58 -7.56 -1.05 -5.56
N ALA A 59 -7.23 0.22 -5.78
CA ALA A 59 -7.66 1.30 -4.90
C ALA A 59 -9.19 1.37 -4.79
N GLU A 60 -9.88 1.25 -5.92
CA GLU A 60 -11.35 1.25 -5.97
C GLU A 60 -11.96 0.05 -5.23
N GLU A 61 -11.45 -1.18 -5.46
CA GLU A 61 -11.94 -2.37 -4.77
C GLU A 61 -11.63 -2.37 -3.26
N MET A 62 -10.44 -1.93 -2.86
CA MET A 62 -10.07 -1.78 -1.46
C MET A 62 -10.96 -0.77 -0.74
N LEU A 63 -11.26 0.36 -1.38
CA LEU A 63 -12.17 1.37 -0.83
C LEU A 63 -13.59 0.82 -0.69
N LYS A 64 -14.13 0.16 -1.73
CA LYS A 64 -15.47 -0.47 -1.67
C LYS A 64 -15.59 -1.43 -0.49
N TRP A 65 -14.55 -2.22 -0.22
CA TRP A 65 -14.51 -3.13 0.93
C TRP A 65 -14.36 -2.41 2.27
N ALA A 66 -13.47 -1.42 2.37
CA ALA A 66 -13.13 -0.77 3.63
C ALA A 66 -14.19 0.23 4.12
N THR A 67 -14.84 0.98 3.22
CA THR A 67 -15.78 2.05 3.56
C THR A 67 -16.87 1.63 4.55
N PRO A 68 -17.64 0.54 4.35
CA PRO A 68 -18.66 0.15 5.32
C PRO A 68 -18.05 -0.21 6.69
N LEU A 69 -16.95 -0.98 6.70
CA LEU A 69 -16.35 -1.52 7.93
C LEU A 69 -15.63 -0.45 8.78
N ALA A 70 -14.99 0.52 8.13
CA ALA A 70 -14.28 1.59 8.82
C ALA A 70 -15.23 2.54 9.57
N SER A 71 -16.48 2.67 9.09
CA SER A 71 -17.51 3.49 9.74
C SER A 71 -18.18 2.79 10.93
N GLU A 72 -18.36 1.47 10.89
CA GLU A 72 -18.90 0.68 12.00
C GLU A 72 -17.89 0.54 13.16
N GLY A 73 -16.59 0.44 12.87
CA GLY A 73 -15.55 0.33 13.89
C GLY A 73 -15.37 1.58 14.77
N ALA A 74 -15.70 2.77 14.27
CA ALA A 74 -15.64 4.01 15.04
C ALA A 74 -16.72 4.07 16.14
N ALA A 75 -17.96 3.65 15.81
CA ALA A 75 -19.09 3.69 16.74
C ALA A 75 -18.95 2.70 17.92
N ALA A 76 -18.30 1.55 17.71
CA ALA A 76 -18.07 0.57 18.77
C ALA A 76 -16.98 1.01 19.79
N THR A 77 -16.13 1.97 19.43
CA THR A 77 -15.06 2.48 20.31
C THR A 77 -15.57 3.58 21.26
N GLU A 78 -16.68 4.26 20.92
CA GLU A 78 -17.27 5.33 21.74
C GLU A 78 -18.34 4.84 22.74
N ALA A 79 -18.87 3.63 22.57
CA ALA A 79 -19.94 3.07 23.42
C ALA A 79 -19.42 2.24 24.61
N GLY A 80 -18.11 2.28 24.88
CA GLY A 80 -17.43 1.43 25.87
C GLY A 80 -16.53 2.18 26.84
N ASP A 81 -16.94 3.37 27.29
CA ASP A 81 -16.38 4.09 28.46
C ASP A 81 -17.47 4.29 29.53
#